data_AF-A0A843V344-F1
#
_entry.id   AF-A0A843V344-F1
#
_cell.length_a   1.000
_cell.length_b   1.000
_cell.length_c   1.000
_cell.angle_alpha   90.00
_cell.angle_beta   90.00
_cell.angle_gamma   90.00
#
_symmetry.space_group_name_H-M   'P 1'
#
loop_
_entity.id
_entity.type
_entity.pdbx_description
1 polymer ?
#
loop_
_entity_poly.entity_id
_entity_poly.type
_entity_poly.pdbx_seq_one_letter_code
_entity_poly.pdbx_strand_id
1 'polypeptide(L)' 'MQTQAHTQAALQTQMEAQDRADVWWASLLRTRFEDGAIEIAWNEFMRLFQAKFIPEHIQDRMEQEFLSLT' A
#
# COMPACT_ATOMS: atom_id res chain seq x y z
N MET A 1 9.53 2.31 -30.89
CA MET A 1 9.15 3.50 -30.09
C MET A 1 8.15 3.19 -28.96
N GLN A 2 7.26 2.20 -29.07
CA GLN A 2 6.28 1.87 -28.01
C GLN A 2 6.90 1.29 -26.72
N THR A 3 7.98 0.50 -26.82
CA THR A 3 8.59 -0.17 -25.65
C THR A 3 9.17 0.81 -24.62
N GLN A 4 9.74 1.94 -25.06
CA GLN A 4 10.26 2.97 -24.15
C GLN A 4 9.15 3.70 -23.39
N ALA A 5 8.02 3.98 -24.04
CA ALA A 5 6.88 4.66 -23.41
C ALA A 5 6.25 3.81 -22.31
N HIS A 6 6.12 2.49 -22.51
CA HIS A 6 5.63 1.57 -21.48
C HIS A 6 6.57 1.47 -20.28
N THR A 7 7.89 1.40 -20.51
CA THR A 7 8.87 1.39 -19.42
C THR A 7 8.84 2.69 -18.61
N GLN A 8 8.72 3.83 -19.29
CA GLN A 8 8.70 5.13 -18.63
C GLN A 8 7.43 5.34 -17.81
N ALA A 9 6.27 4.92 -18.32
CA ALA A 9 5.01 4.97 -17.57
C ALA A 9 5.05 4.07 -16.32
N ALA A 10 5.60 2.86 -16.42
CA ALA A 10 5.73 1.95 -15.28
C ALA A 10 6.64 2.54 -14.17
N LEU A 11 7.76 3.16 -14.56
CA LEU A 11 8.67 3.83 -13.62
C LEU A 11 8.00 5.02 -12.93
N GLN A 12 7.21 5.81 -13.68
CA GLN A 12 6.44 6.93 -13.11
C GLN A 12 5.40 6.44 -12.10
N THR A 13 4.60 5.43 -12.46
CA THR A 13 3.62 4.85 -11.53
C THR A 13 4.27 4.27 -10.27
N GLN A 14 5.45 3.65 -10.40
CA GLN A 14 6.18 3.12 -9.25
C GLN A 14 6.67 4.24 -8.33
N MET A 15 7.20 5.33 -8.89
CA MET A 15 7.67 6.49 -8.12
C MET A 15 6.51 7.17 -7.38
N GLU A 16 5.37 7.34 -8.05
CA GLU A 16 4.15 7.90 -7.44
C GLU A 16 3.61 7.02 -6.29
N ALA A 17 3.72 5.69 -6.41
CA ALA A 17 3.33 4.78 -5.35
C ALA A 17 4.25 4.90 -4.13
N GLN A 18 5.56 5.03 -4.36
CA GLN A 18 6.55 5.21 -3.30
C GLN A 18 6.34 6.54 -2.55
N ASP A 19 6.20 7.66 -3.26
CA ASP A 19 5.98 8.97 -2.65
C ASP A 19 4.72 8.98 -1.77
N ARG A 20 3.65 8.33 -2.25
CA ARG A 20 2.40 8.19 -1.49
C ARG A 20 2.57 7.33 -0.24
N ALA A 21 3.39 6.29 -0.30
CA ALA A 21 3.69 5.43 0.85
C ALA A 21 4.50 6.19 1.91
N ASP A 22 5.53 6.92 1.49
CA ASP A 22 6.39 7.69 2.38
C ASP A 22 5.61 8.79 3.11
N VAL A 23 4.78 9.55 2.38
CA VAL A 23 3.94 10.61 2.97
C VAL A 23 2.91 10.02 3.95
N TRP A 24 2.28 8.89 3.58
CA TRP A 24 1.33 8.22 4.47
C TRP A 24 2.02 7.75 5.75
N TRP A 25 3.16 7.09 5.63
CA TRP A 25 3.89 6.53 6.77
C TRP A 25 4.36 7.62 7.72
N ALA A 26 4.98 8.69 7.20
CA ALA A 26 5.41 9.83 8.01
C ALA A 26 4.24 10.51 8.76
N SER A 27 3.08 10.63 8.10
CA SER A 27 1.87 11.16 8.74
C SER A 27 1.33 10.21 9.82
N LEU A 28 1.35 8.90 9.56
CA LEU A 28 0.84 7.90 10.49
C LEU A 28 1.70 7.82 11.75
N LEU A 29 3.03 7.87 11.60
CA LEU A 29 3.97 8.01 12.71
C LEU A 29 3.57 9.23 13.55
N ARG A 30 3.59 10.42 12.97
CA ARG A 30 3.29 11.67 13.71
C ARG A 30 1.92 11.70 14.40
N THR A 31 0.89 11.12 13.79
CA THR A 31 -0.50 11.27 14.26
C THR A 31 -0.98 10.16 15.17
N ARG A 32 -0.44 8.95 15.03
CA ARG A 32 -0.97 7.74 15.68
C ARG A 32 0.00 7.10 16.65
N PHE A 33 1.29 7.30 16.43
CA PHE A 33 2.36 6.76 17.24
C PHE A 33 3.15 7.96 17.78
N GLU A 34 2.75 8.50 18.94
CA GLU A 34 3.39 9.68 19.58
C GLU A 34 4.90 9.77 19.31
N ASP A 35 5.42 10.99 19.07
CA ASP A 35 6.83 11.23 18.74
C ASP A 35 7.77 10.36 19.60
N GLY A 36 8.29 9.28 19.01
CA GLY A 36 9.16 8.33 19.72
C GLY A 36 8.57 6.95 20.03
N ALA A 37 7.51 6.48 19.36
CA ALA A 37 7.19 5.05 19.37
C ALA A 37 8.35 4.24 18.74
N ILE A 38 9.23 3.70 19.59
CA ILE A 38 10.42 2.93 19.18
C ILE A 38 10.03 1.53 18.68
N GLU A 39 8.84 1.04 19.06
CA GLU A 39 8.36 -0.29 18.70
C GLU A 39 6.91 -0.24 18.21
N ILE A 40 6.72 -0.50 16.92
CA ILE A 40 5.40 -0.68 16.30
C ILE A 40 5.20 -2.18 16.12
N ALA A 41 4.18 -2.73 16.78
CA ALA A 41 3.85 -4.14 16.61
C ALA A 41 3.48 -4.43 15.15
N TRP A 42 4.09 -5.46 14.57
CA TRP A 42 3.95 -5.78 13.15
C TRP A 42 2.50 -5.99 12.71
N ASN A 43 1.69 -6.60 13.58
CA ASN A 43 0.26 -6.80 13.34
C ASN A 43 -0.51 -5.48 13.23
N GLU A 44 -0.18 -4.49 14.05
CA GLU A 44 -0.81 -3.17 13.98
C GLU A 44 -0.38 -2.44 12.70
N PHE A 45 0.91 -2.50 12.34
CA PHE A 45 1.36 -1.99 11.05
C PHE A 45 0.57 -2.61 9.88
N MET A 46 0.50 -3.95 9.83
CA MET A 46 -0.19 -4.68 8.75
C MET A 46 -1.67 -4.30 8.64
N ARG A 47 -2.35 -4.16 9.77
CA ARG A 47 -3.76 -3.73 9.81
C ARG A 47 -3.94 -2.34 9.18
N LEU A 48 -3.07 -1.40 9.51
CA LEU A 48 -3.13 -0.02 9.01
C LEU A 48 -2.72 0.09 7.55
N PHE A 49 -1.72 -0.68 7.14
CA PHE A 49 -1.29 -0.77 5.77
C PHE A 49 -2.40 -1.34 4.87
N GLN A 50 -2.99 -2.48 5.27
CA GLN A 50 -4.09 -3.11 4.53
C GLN A 50 -5.28 -2.14 4.40
N ALA A 51 -5.71 -1.50 5.48
CA ALA A 51 -6.81 -0.54 5.43
C ALA A 51 -6.56 0.65 4.48
N LYS A 52 -5.30 1.07 4.29
CA LYS A 52 -4.95 2.20 3.43
C LYS A 52 -4.77 1.82 1.96
N PHE A 53 -4.09 0.71 1.69
CA PHE A 53 -3.63 0.34 0.34
C PHE A 53 -4.41 -0.81 -0.27
N ILE A 54 -5.16 -1.56 0.52
CA ILE A 54 -5.93 -2.71 0.08
C ILE A 54 -7.41 -2.51 0.47
N PRO A 55 -8.19 -1.82 -0.37
CA PRO A 55 -9.61 -1.62 -0.12
C PRO A 55 -10.35 -2.95 0.04
N GLU A 56 -11.32 -3.00 0.94
CA GLU A 56 -12.12 -4.20 1.26
C GLU A 56 -12.74 -4.84 0.00
N HIS A 57 -13.32 -4.05 -0.89
CA HIS A 57 -13.89 -4.55 -2.15
C HIS A 57 -12.88 -5.26 -3.08
N ILE A 58 -11.58 -4.96 -2.98
CA ILE A 58 -10.54 -5.67 -3.72
C ILE A 58 -10.24 -7.01 -3.06
N GLN A 59 -10.28 -7.06 -1.71
CA GLN A 59 -10.13 -8.30 -0.94
C GLN A 59 -11.29 -9.24 -1.24
N ASP A 60 -12.53 -8.74 -1.20
CA ASP A 60 -13.74 -9.50 -1.53
C ASP A 60 -13.69 -10.07 -2.95
N ARG A 61 -13.24 -9.25 -3.91
CA ARG A 61 -13.08 -9.70 -5.30
C ARG A 61 -12.03 -10.81 -5.42
N MET A 62 -10.87 -10.64 -4.78
CA MET A 62 -9.82 -11.67 -4.78
C MET A 62 -10.27 -12.96 -4.10
N GLU A 63 -11.05 -12.88 -3.03
CA GLU A 63 -11.63 -14.04 -2.36
C GLU A 63 -12.62 -14.76 -3.27
N GLN A 64 -13.50 -14.03 -3.96
CA GLN A 64 -14.42 -14.60 -4.94
C GLN A 64 -13.67 -15.26 -6.12
N GLU A 65 -12.64 -14.60 -6.65
CA GLU A 65 -11.77 -15.17 -7.69
C GLU A 65 -11.12 -16.47 -7.19
N PHE A 66 -10.59 -16.49 -5.96
CA PHE A 66 -10.00 -17.67 -5.36
C PHE A 66 -11.00 -18.82 -5.18
N LEU A 67 -12.19 -18.54 -4.63
CA LEU A 67 -13.24 -19.54 -4.44
C LEU A 67 -13.74 -20.11 -5.77
N SER A 68 -13.75 -19.31 -6.84
CA SER A 68 -14.14 -19.76 -8.18
C SER A 68 -13.14 -20.69 -8.86
N LEU A 69 -11.92 -20.80 -8.32
CA LEU A 69 -10.87 -21.72 -8.81
C LEU A 69 -10.96 -23.11 -8.17
N THR A 70 -11.86 -23.30 -7.21
CA THR A 70 -12.14 -24.57 -6.52
C THR A 70 -13.35 -25.27 -7.10
#